data_AF-A0A9N9KE51-F1
#
_entry.id   AF-A0A9N9KE51-F1
#
_cell.length_a   1.000
_cell.length_b   1.000
_cell.length_c   1.000
_cell.angle_alpha   90.00
_cell.angle_beta   90.00
_cell.angle_gamma   90.00
#
_symmetry.space_group_name_H-M   'P 1'
#
loop_
_entity.id
_entity.type
_entity.pdbx_description
1 polymer ?
#
loop_
_entity_poly.entity_id
_entity_poly.type
_entity_poly.pdbx_seq_one_letter_code
_entity_poly.pdbx_strand_id
1 'polypeptide(L)'
;NFHLKKKMTLGIIQDFKDFIKKRGGNVMDLVLAVIIGTVFTKVVNSLVNDIVTPPLGLLIHGTNLENFFIVIRHGQTPNAKYNTPQEAQEDGAV
;
A
#
# COMPACT_ATOMS: atom_id res chain seq x y z
N ASN A 1 33.37 14.03 -21.87
CA ASN A 1 31.91 13.97 -21.60
C ASN A 1 31.50 14.00 -20.10
N PHE A 2 32.43 13.88 -19.14
CA PHE A 2 32.10 13.81 -17.70
C PHE A 2 31.75 15.17 -17.06
N HIS A 3 32.41 16.25 -17.50
CA HIS A 3 32.22 17.59 -16.95
C HIS A 3 30.84 18.22 -17.27
N LEU A 4 30.24 17.88 -18.43
CA LEU A 4 28.90 18.36 -18.78
C LEU A 4 27.80 17.70 -17.94
N LYS A 5 27.93 16.39 -17.66
CA LYS A 5 26.96 15.65 -16.84
C LYS A 5 26.94 16.16 -15.39
N LYS A 6 28.11 16.49 -14.83
CA LYS A 6 28.25 17.08 -13.49
C LYS A 6 27.68 18.51 -13.40
N LYS A 7 27.90 19.35 -14.42
CA LYS A 7 27.30 20.70 -14.49
C LYS A 7 25.77 20.65 -14.59
N MET A 8 25.24 19.70 -15.37
CA MET A 8 23.80 19.52 -15.55
C MET A 8 23.10 19.01 -14.29
N THR A 9 23.68 18.04 -13.57
CA THR A 9 23.10 17.53 -12.31
C THR A 9 23.17 18.55 -11.17
N LEU A 10 24.25 19.34 -11.09
CA LEU A 10 24.34 20.46 -10.15
C LEU A 10 23.33 21.56 -10.48
N GLY A 11 23.08 21.84 -11.76
CA GLY A 11 22.07 22.80 -12.22
C GLY A 11 20.67 22.43 -11.74
N ILE A 12 20.23 21.20 -12.00
CA ILE A 12 18.88 20.73 -11.61
C ILE A 12 18.67 20.82 -10.09
N ILE A 13 19.66 20.42 -9.29
CA ILE A 13 19.56 20.46 -7.82
C ILE A 13 19.52 21.92 -7.33
N GLN A 14 20.31 22.80 -7.93
CA GLN A 14 20.34 24.21 -7.58
C GLN A 14 19.03 24.92 -7.98
N ASP A 15 18.51 24.64 -9.18
CA ASP A 15 17.23 25.16 -9.68
C ASP A 15 16.06 24.66 -8.83
N PHE A 16 16.10 23.39 -8.39
CA PHE A 16 15.11 22.83 -7.47
C PHE A 16 15.19 23.48 -6.08
N LYS A 17 16.39 23.72 -5.56
CA LYS A 17 16.60 24.41 -4.28
C LYS A 17 16.08 25.85 -4.34
N ASP A 18 16.30 26.54 -5.45
CA ASP A 18 15.84 27.91 -5.66
C ASP A 18 14.33 27.97 -5.95
N PHE A 19 13.75 26.94 -6.57
CA PHE A 19 12.31 26.73 -6.71
C PHE A 19 11.62 26.54 -5.35
N ILE A 20 12.17 25.66 -4.49
CA ILE A 20 11.68 25.41 -3.12
C ILE A 20 11.75 26.69 -2.28
N LYS A 21 12.84 27.46 -2.39
CA LYS A 21 12.99 28.76 -1.70
C LYS A 21 12.01 29.81 -2.22
N LYS A 22 11.80 29.91 -3.54
CA LYS A 22 10.78 30.80 -4.14
C LYS A 22 9.35 30.43 -3.73
N ARG A 23 9.10 29.14 -3.45
CA ARG A 23 7.83 28.59 -2.94
C ARG A 23 7.86 28.38 -1.41
N GLY A 24 8.79 29.00 -0.69
CA GLY A 24 9.18 28.68 0.70
C GLY A 24 8.16 29.00 1.80
N GLY A 25 6.89 29.25 1.47
CA GLY A 25 5.86 29.67 2.43
C GLY A 25 4.84 28.62 2.84
N ASN A 26 4.82 27.41 2.27
CA ASN A 26 3.74 26.43 2.59
C ASN A 26 4.11 24.94 2.33
N VAL A 27 5.36 24.62 2.01
CA VAL A 27 5.75 23.23 1.67
C VAL A 27 5.98 22.38 2.91
N MET A 28 6.51 22.96 3.99
CA MET A 28 6.75 22.22 5.23
C MET A 28 5.43 21.75 5.86
N ASP A 29 4.43 22.63 5.94
CA ASP A 29 3.12 22.30 6.49
C ASP A 29 2.34 21.32 5.61
N LEU A 30 2.48 21.43 4.27
CA LEU A 30 1.95 20.45 3.33
C LEU A 30 2.57 19.06 3.52
N VAL A 31 3.89 18.99 3.70
CA VAL A 31 4.61 17.72 3.92
C VAL A 31 4.20 17.11 5.26
N LEU A 32 4.09 17.92 6.32
CA LEU A 32 3.61 17.46 7.62
C LEU A 32 2.18 16.92 7.55
N ALA A 33 1.28 17.61 6.85
CA ALA A 33 -0.10 17.14 6.66
C ALA A 33 -0.17 15.78 5.96
N VAL A 34 0.65 15.55 4.93
CA VAL A 34 0.70 14.26 4.22
C VAL A 34 1.26 13.16 5.12
N ILE A 35 2.35 13.41 5.84
CA ILE A 35 2.96 12.42 6.73
C ILE A 35 1.97 12.02 7.82
N ILE A 36 1.33 12.98 8.49
CA ILE A 36 0.32 12.71 9.52
C ILE A 36 -0.85 11.93 8.94
N GLY A 37 -1.34 12.31 7.74
CA GLY A 37 -2.42 11.58 7.06
C GLY A 37 -2.07 10.12 6.76
N THR A 38 -0.84 9.84 6.29
CA THR A 38 -0.41 8.46 6.00
C THR A 38 -0.24 7.61 7.27
N VAL A 39 0.32 8.18 8.34
CA VAL A 39 0.49 7.47 9.61
C VAL A 39 -0.85 7.25 10.31
N PHE A 40 -1.71 8.26 10.34
CA PHE A 40 -3.06 8.15 10.92
C PHE A 40 -3.91 7.08 10.21
N THR A 41 -3.83 7.02 8.88
CA THR A 41 -4.51 5.97 8.10
C THR A 41 -4.07 4.57 8.53
N LYS A 42 -2.76 4.35 8.78
CA LYS A 42 -2.26 3.07 9.29
C LYS A 42 -2.81 2.73 10.68
N VAL A 43 -2.93 3.72 11.56
CA VAL A 43 -3.51 3.54 12.90
C VAL A 43 -4.98 3.16 12.80
N VAL A 44 -5.75 3.87 11.97
CA VAL A 44 -7.16 3.55 11.72
C VAL A 44 -7.30 2.16 11.12
N ASN A 45 -6.45 1.79 10.15
CA ASN A 45 -6.49 0.46 9.55
C ASN A 45 -6.16 -0.66 10.56
N SER A 46 -5.16 -0.46 11.43
CA SER A 46 -4.88 -1.43 12.50
C SER A 46 -6.06 -1.54 13.45
N LEU A 47 -6.65 -0.42 13.88
CA LEU A 47 -7.83 -0.44 14.74
C LEU A 47 -9.01 -1.16 14.08
N VAL A 48 -9.25 -0.90 12.79
CA VAL A 48 -10.30 -1.58 12.04
C VAL A 48 -10.00 -3.08 11.97
N ASN A 49 -8.79 -3.48 11.60
CA ASN A 49 -8.42 -4.89 11.46
C ASN A 49 -8.44 -5.64 12.81
N ASP A 50 -8.00 -5.01 13.88
CA ASP A 50 -7.80 -5.67 15.17
C ASP A 50 -9.05 -5.65 16.05
N ILE A 51 -9.93 -4.64 15.90
CA ILE A 51 -11.08 -4.43 16.79
C ILE A 51 -12.43 -4.47 16.06
N VAL A 52 -12.51 -3.95 14.83
CA VAL A 52 -13.78 -3.86 14.09
C VAL A 52 -14.04 -5.10 13.24
N THR A 53 -13.00 -5.61 12.58
CA THR A 53 -13.07 -6.79 11.71
C THR A 53 -13.42 -8.07 12.46
N PRO A 54 -12.98 -8.36 13.71
CA PRO A 54 -13.36 -9.60 14.39
C PRO A 54 -14.87 -9.70 14.71
N PRO A 55 -15.53 -8.66 15.27
CA PRO A 55 -16.99 -8.67 15.44
C PRO A 55 -17.76 -8.77 14.13
N LEU A 56 -17.32 -8.06 13.09
CA LEU A 56 -17.95 -8.15 11.76
C LEU A 56 -17.74 -9.51 11.12
N GLY A 57 -16.54 -10.09 11.24
CA GLY A 57 -16.22 -11.43 10.77
C GLY A 57 -17.09 -12.48 11.45
N LEU A 58 -17.34 -12.36 12.75
CA LEU A 58 -18.27 -13.24 13.49
C LEU A 58 -19.71 -13.15 12.97
N LEU A 59 -20.19 -11.95 12.63
CA LEU A 59 -21.52 -11.75 12.03
C LEU A 59 -21.61 -12.31 10.60
N ILE A 60 -20.48 -12.40 9.88
CA ILE A 60 -20.38 -12.93 8.51
C ILE A 60 -19.93 -14.42 8.52
N HIS A 61 -20.04 -15.13 9.65
CA HIS A 61 -19.65 -16.54 9.85
C HIS A 61 -18.13 -16.85 9.90
N GLY A 62 -17.37 -16.06 10.65
CA GLY A 62 -16.05 -16.44 11.18
C GLY A 62 -14.92 -16.55 10.17
N THR A 63 -15.07 -16.02 8.96
CA THR A 63 -14.02 -16.06 7.96
C THR A 63 -13.08 -14.87 8.11
N ASN A 64 -11.78 -15.16 8.21
CA ASN A 64 -10.70 -14.19 8.02
C ASN A 64 -10.94 -13.46 6.70
N LEU A 65 -11.41 -12.21 6.72
CA LEU A 65 -11.69 -11.44 5.50
C LEU A 65 -10.43 -11.19 4.66
N GLU A 66 -9.25 -11.28 5.29
CA GLU A 66 -7.97 -11.25 4.59
C GLU A 66 -7.70 -12.50 3.74
N ASN A 67 -8.28 -13.65 4.12
CA ASN A 67 -8.13 -14.94 3.43
C ASN A 67 -9.49 -15.49 2.95
N PHE A 68 -10.51 -14.65 2.85
CA PHE A 68 -11.83 -15.08 2.38
C PHE A 68 -11.83 -15.07 0.85
N PHE A 69 -11.56 -16.23 0.27
CA PHE A 69 -11.74 -16.49 -1.14
C PHE A 69 -12.65 -17.69 -1.29
N ILE A 70 -13.54 -17.62 -2.29
CA ILE A 70 -14.39 -18.72 -2.69
C ILE A 70 -13.86 -19.17 -4.04
N VAL A 71 -13.37 -20.41 -4.12
CA VAL A 71 -12.95 -21.00 -5.40
C VAL A 71 -14.21 -21.35 -6.19
N ILE A 72 -14.45 -20.62 -7.28
CA ILE A 72 -15.60 -20.83 -8.17
C ILE A 72 -15.24 -21.90 -9.22
N ARG A 73 -13.95 -21.99 -9.57
CA ARG A 73 -13.42 -22.98 -10.51
C ARG A 73 -12.22 -23.71 -9.89
N HIS A 74 -12.31 -25.03 -9.78
CA HIS A 74 -11.19 -25.86 -9.32
C HIS A 74 -9.99 -25.73 -10.25
N GLY A 75 -8.79 -25.66 -9.64
CA GLY A 75 -7.50 -25.68 -10.33
C GLY A 75 -7.19 -27.04 -10.94
N GLN A 76 -5.92 -27.28 -11.27
CA GLN A 76 -5.51 -28.53 -11.92
C GLN A 76 -5.68 -29.77 -11.02
N THR A 77 -5.80 -29.57 -9.70
CA THR A 77 -5.91 -30.65 -8.72
C THR A 77 -7.36 -30.85 -8.23
N PRO A 78 -8.01 -32.01 -8.51
CA PRO A 78 -9.33 -32.31 -7.98
C PRO A 78 -9.30 -32.44 -6.45
N ASN A 79 -10.14 -31.69 -5.73
CA ASN A 79 -10.26 -31.66 -4.26
C ASN A 79 -9.08 -31.07 -3.46
N ALA A 80 -8.26 -30.19 -4.04
CA ALA A 80 -7.30 -29.43 -3.25
C ALA A 80 -8.01 -28.43 -2.31
N LYS A 81 -7.63 -28.44 -1.02
CA LYS A 81 -8.03 -27.43 -0.04
C LYS A 81 -6.92 -26.39 0.04
N TYR A 82 -7.16 -25.22 -0.53
CA TYR A 82 -6.22 -24.11 -0.47
C TYR A 82 -6.45 -23.35 0.84
N ASN A 83 -5.37 -23.03 1.54
CA ASN A 83 -5.45 -22.29 2.79
C ASN A 83 -5.28 -20.78 2.56
N THR A 84 -4.77 -20.38 1.39
CA THR A 84 -4.54 -18.99 1.00
C THR A 84 -5.00 -18.70 -0.44
N PRO A 85 -5.40 -17.47 -0.76
CA PRO A 85 -5.79 -17.09 -2.12
C PRO A 85 -4.67 -17.27 -3.15
N GLN A 86 -3.41 -17.08 -2.73
CA GLN A 86 -2.25 -17.22 -3.62
C GLN A 86 -2.07 -18.66 -4.09
N GLU A 87 -2.22 -19.64 -3.19
CA GLU A 87 -2.11 -21.07 -3.50
C GLU A 87 -3.20 -21.52 -4.49
N ALA A 88 -4.41 -20.98 -4.35
CA ALA A 88 -5.51 -21.24 -5.28
C ALA A 88 -5.21 -20.67 -6.68
N GLN A 89 -4.71 -19.44 -6.75
CA GLN A 89 -4.36 -18.78 -8.01
C GLN A 89 -3.20 -19.48 -8.74
N GLU A 90 -2.21 -19.98 -8.00
CA GLU A 90 -1.07 -20.75 -8.54
C GLU A 90 -1.51 -22.09 -9.14
N ASP A 91 -2.51 -22.76 -8.55
CA ASP A 91 -3.12 -23.97 -9.12
C ASP A 91 -4.11 -23.66 -10.27
N GLY A 92 -4.28 -22.39 -10.63
CA GLY A 92 -5.20 -21.93 -11.68
C GLY A 92 -6.66 -21.96 -11.25
N ALA A 93 -6.92 -22.05 -9.95
CA ALA A 93 -8.24 -21.93 -9.36
C ALA A 93 -8.61 -20.43 -9.23
N VAL A 94 -9.83 -20.07 -9.63
CA VAL A 94 -10.34 -18.69 -9.64
C VAL A 94 -11.71 -18.58 -9.00
#